data_AF-A0A9P0LPS7-F1
#
_entry.id   AF-A0A9P0LPS7-F1
#
_cell.length_a   1.000
_cell.length_b   1.000
_cell.length_c   1.000
_cell.angle_alpha   90.00
_cell.angle_beta   90.00
_cell.angle_gamma   90.00
#
_symmetry.space_group_name_H-M   'P 1'
#
loop_
_entity.id
_entity.type
_entity.pdbx_description
1 polymer ?
#
loop_
_entity_poly.entity_id
_entity_poly.type
_entity_poly.pdbx_seq_one_letter_code
_entity_poly.pdbx_strand_id
1 'polypeptide(L)'
;MVRNYIRKTDRQRWSSETMERAVAAVVRGVMGCKKASVQFQLPQTTLERYVKKRRTGPNSVIDKTAGKYHCVFTQDQEVELVVYLKDMQKRLFGLTLKELRKLAYQLAVRNGCEHPFNKHTEMAGEDWVHSFMRRHSELSLRKPEATSGARAMGFNRVAVAQFFTLLNKVIIEKKITCERIYNCDETGITVIPKQHSRVIANRGQR
;
A
#
# COMPACT_ATOMS: atom_id res chain seq x y z
N MET A 1 -9.00 8.95 10.31
CA MET A 1 -8.76 7.50 10.48
C MET A 1 -8.14 7.30 11.85
N VAL A 2 -8.53 6.26 12.58
CA VAL A 2 -7.96 5.94 13.90
C VAL A 2 -7.03 4.73 13.71
N ARG A 3 -5.80 4.77 14.25
CA ARG A 3 -4.81 3.67 14.09
C ARG A 3 -5.36 2.30 14.48
N ASN A 4 -5.98 2.22 15.65
CA ASN A 4 -6.57 1.01 16.21
C ASN A 4 -8.02 1.28 16.60
N TYR A 5 -8.95 1.15 15.65
CA TYR A 5 -10.38 1.23 15.95
C TYR A 5 -10.89 -0.12 16.45
N ILE A 6 -11.32 -0.17 17.71
CA ILE A 6 -12.05 -1.32 18.26
C ILE A 6 -13.54 -1.00 18.18
N ARG A 7 -14.29 -1.84 17.46
CA ARG A 7 -15.74 -1.66 17.31
C ARG A 7 -16.40 -1.94 18.66
N LYS A 8 -17.15 -0.96 19.18
CA LYS A 8 -17.88 -1.08 20.46
C LYS A 8 -19.25 -1.76 20.33
N THR A 9 -19.73 -2.00 19.11
CA THR A 9 -21.09 -2.51 18.85
C THR A 9 -21.08 -3.75 17.98
N ASP A 10 -22.01 -4.66 18.26
CA ASP A 10 -22.21 -5.89 17.52
C ASP A 10 -23.16 -5.75 16.32
N ARG A 11 -23.51 -4.51 15.98
CA ARG A 11 -24.35 -4.20 14.82
C ARG A 11 -23.64 -4.67 13.54
N GLN A 12 -24.41 -5.20 12.57
CA GLN A 12 -23.92 -5.68 11.26
C GLN A 12 -22.90 -6.84 11.27
N ARG A 13 -22.92 -7.71 12.29
CA ARG A 13 -22.15 -8.96 12.30
C ARG A 13 -22.55 -9.97 11.19
N TRP A 14 -23.72 -9.82 10.58
CA TRP A 14 -24.21 -10.64 9.46
C TRP A 14 -23.40 -10.43 8.17
N SER A 15 -23.35 -11.38 7.24
CA SER A 15 -22.63 -11.23 5.95
C SER A 15 -23.47 -10.49 4.89
N SER A 16 -22.83 -9.74 3.99
CA SER A 16 -23.54 -9.05 2.88
C SER A 16 -24.33 -10.04 2.04
N GLU A 17 -23.73 -11.20 1.77
CA GLU A 17 -24.31 -12.27 0.98
C GLU A 17 -25.56 -12.88 1.63
N THR A 18 -25.55 -13.14 2.94
CA THR A 18 -26.74 -13.68 3.63
C THR A 18 -27.87 -12.66 3.66
N MET A 19 -27.55 -11.37 3.83
CA MET A 19 -28.53 -10.30 3.73
C MET A 19 -29.10 -10.18 2.31
N GLU A 20 -28.29 -10.35 1.27
CA GLU A 20 -28.73 -10.30 -0.12
C GLU A 20 -29.69 -11.45 -0.45
N ARG A 21 -29.34 -12.67 -0.04
CA ARG A 21 -30.19 -13.84 -0.19
C ARG A 21 -31.53 -13.67 0.54
N ALA A 22 -31.52 -13.14 1.77
CA ALA A 22 -32.72 -12.89 2.54
C ALA A 22 -33.61 -11.81 1.91
N VAL A 23 -33.03 -10.69 1.47
CA VAL A 23 -33.77 -9.62 0.77
C VAL A 23 -34.39 -10.15 -0.53
N ALA A 24 -33.64 -10.91 -1.33
CA ALA A 24 -34.14 -11.50 -2.57
C ALA A 24 -35.28 -12.50 -2.33
N ALA A 25 -35.23 -13.30 -1.25
CA ALA A 25 -36.30 -14.23 -0.90
C ALA A 25 -37.59 -13.50 -0.48
N VAL A 26 -37.47 -12.38 0.24
CA VAL A 26 -38.61 -11.57 0.68
C VAL A 26 -39.20 -10.73 -0.47
N VAL A 27 -38.36 -10.18 -1.35
CA VAL A 27 -38.83 -9.41 -2.51
C VAL A 27 -39.54 -10.31 -3.52
N ARG A 28 -39.06 -11.55 -3.73
CA ARG A 28 -39.73 -12.56 -4.58
C ARG A 28 -41.01 -13.16 -3.97
N GLY A 29 -41.36 -12.79 -2.74
CA GLY A 29 -42.57 -13.29 -2.07
C GLY A 29 -42.49 -14.73 -1.53
N VAL A 30 -41.30 -15.35 -1.55
CA VAL A 30 -41.10 -16.74 -1.08
C VAL A 30 -41.31 -16.84 0.45
N MET A 31 -41.02 -15.78 1.18
CA MET A 31 -41.18 -15.72 2.64
C MET A 31 -41.34 -14.29 3.14
N GLY A 32 -42.02 -14.11 4.29
CA GLY A 32 -42.12 -12.81 4.96
C GLY A 32 -40.88 -12.45 5.78
N CYS A 33 -40.71 -11.16 6.09
CA CYS A 33 -39.54 -10.63 6.83
C CYS A 33 -39.26 -11.36 8.15
N LYS A 34 -40.31 -11.73 8.89
CA LYS A 34 -40.18 -12.46 10.16
C LYS A 34 -39.62 -13.87 9.97
N LYS A 35 -40.10 -14.60 8.96
CA LYS A 35 -39.62 -15.96 8.63
C LYS A 35 -38.18 -15.92 8.11
N ALA A 36 -37.87 -14.96 7.25
CA ALA A 36 -36.53 -14.73 6.74
C ALA A 36 -35.55 -14.33 7.86
N SER A 37 -35.97 -13.48 8.80
CA SER A 37 -35.16 -13.09 9.96
C SER A 37 -34.73 -14.29 10.80
N VAL A 38 -35.65 -15.22 11.09
CA VAL A 38 -35.35 -16.44 11.84
C VAL A 38 -34.46 -17.39 11.03
N GLN A 39 -34.80 -17.63 9.77
CA GLN A 39 -34.08 -18.59 8.92
C GLN A 39 -32.64 -18.17 8.62
N PHE A 40 -32.41 -16.88 8.35
CA PHE A 40 -31.09 -16.34 8.04
C PHE A 40 -30.37 -15.75 9.26
N GLN A 41 -30.98 -15.83 10.45
CA GLN A 41 -30.47 -15.25 11.70
C GLN A 41 -30.09 -13.75 11.55
N LEU A 42 -30.98 -13.00 10.90
CA LEU A 42 -30.79 -11.57 10.64
C LEU A 42 -31.71 -10.73 11.52
N PRO A 43 -31.28 -9.55 12.02
CA PRO A 43 -32.18 -8.63 12.71
C PRO A 43 -33.33 -8.19 11.80
N GLN A 44 -34.57 -8.46 12.22
CA GLN A 44 -35.77 -8.21 11.41
C GLN A 44 -35.87 -6.76 10.91
N THR A 45 -35.67 -5.78 11.79
CA THR A 45 -35.74 -4.35 11.44
C THR A 45 -34.69 -3.94 10.41
N THR A 46 -33.52 -4.59 10.42
CA THR A 46 -32.47 -4.32 9.44
C THR A 46 -32.85 -4.92 8.09
N LEU A 47 -33.39 -6.14 8.07
CA LEU A 47 -33.88 -6.79 6.86
C LEU A 47 -35.01 -5.98 6.21
N GLU A 48 -36.00 -5.55 6.99
CA GLU A 48 -37.13 -4.71 6.51
C GLU A 48 -36.64 -3.42 5.86
N ARG A 49 -35.64 -2.77 6.45
CA ARG A 49 -35.01 -1.57 5.87
C ARG A 49 -34.41 -1.83 4.49
N TYR A 50 -33.65 -2.92 4.33
CA TYR A 50 -33.05 -3.25 3.03
C TYR A 50 -34.08 -3.73 2.00
N VAL A 51 -35.12 -4.46 2.41
CA VAL A 51 -36.24 -4.85 1.54
C VAL A 51 -36.97 -3.61 1.02
N LYS A 52 -37.28 -2.64 1.88
CA LYS A 52 -37.88 -1.37 1.47
C LYS A 52 -36.99 -0.64 0.47
N LYS A 53 -35.68 -0.54 0.75
CA LYS A 53 -34.70 0.10 -0.13
C LYS A 53 -34.65 -0.58 -1.51
N ARG A 54 -34.70 -1.91 -1.55
CA ARG A 54 -34.65 -2.68 -2.81
C ARG A 54 -35.94 -2.63 -3.62
N ARG A 55 -37.08 -2.43 -2.95
CA ARG A 55 -38.37 -2.15 -3.64
C ARG A 55 -38.41 -0.75 -4.25
N THR A 56 -37.79 0.24 -3.61
CA THR A 56 -37.73 1.63 -4.12
C THR A 56 -36.62 1.82 -5.16
N GLY A 57 -35.54 1.03 -5.11
CA GLY A 57 -34.43 1.10 -6.06
C GLY A 57 -33.91 -0.31 -6.42
N PRO A 58 -34.18 -0.83 -7.64
CA PRO A 58 -33.82 -2.20 -8.04
C PRO A 58 -32.32 -2.51 -7.94
N ASN A 59 -31.48 -1.49 -8.16
CA ASN A 59 -30.02 -1.57 -8.12
C ASN A 59 -29.42 -1.23 -6.75
N SER A 60 -30.22 -1.20 -5.67
CA SER A 60 -29.69 -0.86 -4.35
C SER A 60 -28.73 -1.95 -3.84
N VAL A 61 -27.45 -1.62 -3.70
CA VAL A 61 -26.44 -2.50 -3.11
C VAL A 61 -26.58 -2.51 -1.58
N ILE A 62 -26.35 -3.67 -0.96
CA ILE A 62 -26.28 -3.80 0.49
C ILE A 62 -24.96 -3.19 0.96
N ASP A 63 -25.04 -1.93 1.33
CA ASP A 63 -23.90 -1.21 1.86
C ASP A 63 -23.75 -1.51 3.36
N LYS A 64 -22.58 -2.04 3.72
CA LYS A 64 -22.15 -2.29 5.10
C LYS A 64 -21.15 -1.26 5.60
N THR A 65 -20.81 -0.25 4.78
CA THR A 65 -19.98 0.86 5.26
C THR A 65 -20.70 1.51 6.44
N ALA A 66 -20.04 1.47 7.59
CA ALA A 66 -20.61 1.93 8.84
C ALA A 66 -19.56 2.72 9.59
N GLY A 67 -19.99 3.88 10.06
CA GLY A 67 -19.14 4.82 10.80
C GLY A 67 -18.59 5.94 9.94
N LYS A 68 -18.13 6.99 10.63
CA LYS A 68 -17.60 8.23 10.04
C LYS A 68 -16.27 8.03 9.31
N TYR A 69 -15.57 6.92 9.55
CA TYR A 69 -14.22 6.68 9.05
C TYR A 69 -14.25 5.69 7.87
N HIS A 70 -14.09 6.22 6.67
CA HIS A 70 -13.91 5.46 5.44
C HIS A 70 -12.51 5.73 4.85
N CYS A 71 -12.06 4.85 3.95
CA CYS A 71 -10.86 5.10 3.15
C CYS A 71 -11.14 6.26 2.19
N VAL A 72 -10.18 7.17 2.05
CA VAL A 72 -10.28 8.34 1.15
C VAL A 72 -10.20 7.89 -0.31
N PHE A 73 -9.41 6.86 -0.58
CA PHE A 73 -9.20 6.32 -1.91
C PHE A 73 -9.99 5.03 -2.11
N THR A 74 -10.36 4.78 -3.36
CA THR A 74 -10.87 3.48 -3.80
C THR A 74 -9.75 2.45 -3.79
N GLN A 75 -10.11 1.16 -3.85
CA GLN A 75 -9.13 0.09 -3.91
C GLN A 75 -8.19 0.24 -5.12
N ASP A 76 -8.72 0.65 -6.27
CA ASP A 76 -7.94 0.81 -7.51
C ASP A 76 -6.93 1.95 -7.39
N GLN A 77 -7.33 3.08 -6.79
CA GLN A 77 -6.44 4.21 -6.51
C GLN A 77 -5.35 3.83 -5.50
N GLU A 78 -5.65 3.02 -4.48
CA GLU A 78 -4.63 2.53 -3.55
C GLU A 78 -3.62 1.63 -4.27
N VAL A 79 -4.09 0.74 -5.16
CA VAL A 79 -3.21 -0.12 -5.95
C VAL A 79 -2.31 0.69 -6.87
N GLU A 80 -2.83 1.72 -7.54
CA GLU A 80 -2.04 2.64 -8.37
C GLU A 80 -0.93 3.32 -7.56
N LEU A 81 -1.26 3.80 -6.35
CA LEU A 81 -0.29 4.41 -5.44
C LEU A 81 0.82 3.42 -5.03
N VAL A 82 0.47 2.16 -4.77
CA VAL A 82 1.44 1.10 -4.47
C VAL A 82 2.34 0.82 -5.66
N VAL A 83 1.79 0.74 -6.88
CA VAL A 83 2.57 0.55 -8.10
C VAL A 83 3.57 1.69 -8.28
N TYR A 84 3.13 2.93 -8.09
CA TYR A 84 3.99 4.10 -8.15
C TYR A 84 5.13 4.06 -7.13
N LEU A 85 4.84 3.70 -5.87
CA LEU A 85 5.86 3.56 -4.82
C LEU A 85 6.93 2.52 -5.19
N LYS A 86 6.50 1.39 -5.77
CA LYS A 86 7.41 0.33 -6.23
C LYS A 86 8.27 0.79 -7.42
N ASP A 87 7.70 1.56 -8.35
CA ASP A 87 8.46 2.08 -9.50
C ASP A 87 9.52 3.10 -9.07
N MET A 88 9.15 4.03 -8.18
CA MET A 88 10.08 5.00 -7.61
C MET A 88 11.23 4.34 -6.84
N GLN A 89 10.92 3.30 -6.06
CA GLN A 89 11.94 2.50 -5.41
C GLN A 89 12.90 1.83 -6.41
N LYS A 90 12.38 1.21 -7.49
CA LYS A 90 13.21 0.57 -8.52
C LYS A 90 14.17 1.53 -9.21
N ARG A 91 13.77 2.80 -9.34
CA ARG A 91 14.59 3.88 -9.92
C ARG A 91 15.52 4.53 -8.89
N LEU A 92 15.64 3.97 -7.69
CA LEU A 92 16.45 4.49 -6.58
C LEU A 92 15.95 5.83 -6.00
N PHE A 93 14.70 6.20 -6.26
CA PHE A 93 14.02 7.38 -5.71
C PHE A 93 12.99 6.96 -4.65
N GLY A 94 13.43 6.19 -3.64
CA GLY A 94 12.54 5.72 -2.58
C GLY A 94 11.88 6.88 -1.82
N LEU A 95 10.56 6.82 -1.66
CA LEU A 95 9.78 7.86 -1.00
C LEU A 95 9.67 7.63 0.51
N THR A 96 9.79 8.68 1.30
CA THR A 96 9.56 8.67 2.75
C THR A 96 8.06 8.66 3.08
N LEU A 97 7.71 8.35 4.33
CA LEU A 97 6.31 8.49 4.80
C LEU A 97 5.78 9.92 4.62
N LYS A 98 6.64 10.92 4.82
CA LYS A 98 6.26 12.33 4.70
C LYS A 98 5.89 12.66 3.26
N GLU A 99 6.68 12.19 2.30
CA GLU A 99 6.40 12.38 0.87
C GLU A 99 5.15 11.62 0.44
N LEU A 100 4.97 10.38 0.91
CA LEU A 100 3.74 9.62 0.67
C LEU A 100 2.49 10.37 1.18
N ARG A 101 2.58 10.99 2.36
CA ARG A 101 1.48 11.78 2.93
C ARG A 101 1.17 13.03 2.10
N LYS A 102 2.17 13.69 1.52
CA LYS A 102 1.98 14.81 0.58
C LYS A 102 1.38 14.34 -0.74
N LEU A 103 1.90 13.25 -1.29
CA LEU A 103 1.41 12.65 -2.53
C LEU A 103 -0.06 12.26 -2.42
N ALA A 104 -0.45 11.68 -1.27
CA ALA A 104 -1.84 11.37 -0.98
C ALA A 104 -2.73 12.61 -0.96
N TYR A 105 -2.28 13.73 -0.37
CA TYR A 105 -3.05 14.97 -0.42
C TYR A 105 -3.23 15.45 -1.86
N GLN A 106 -2.15 15.51 -2.63
CA GLN A 106 -2.19 15.95 -4.02
C GLN A 106 -3.10 15.07 -4.89
N LEU A 107 -3.02 13.74 -4.72
CA LEU A 107 -3.88 12.80 -5.43
C LEU A 107 -5.35 13.01 -5.09
N ALA A 108 -5.68 13.21 -3.81
CA ALA A 108 -7.04 13.42 -3.37
C ALA A 108 -7.63 14.74 -3.89
N VAL A 109 -6.85 15.83 -3.85
CA VAL A 109 -7.26 17.13 -4.41
C VAL A 109 -7.46 17.04 -5.93
N ARG A 110 -6.51 16.44 -6.65
CA ARG A 110 -6.56 16.34 -8.12
C ARG A 110 -7.72 15.47 -8.61
N ASN A 111 -8.04 14.40 -7.89
CA ASN A 111 -9.13 13.50 -8.22
C ASN A 111 -10.49 13.96 -7.67
N GLY A 112 -10.55 15.12 -6.99
CA GLY A 112 -11.78 15.63 -6.40
C GLY A 112 -12.35 14.74 -5.30
N CYS A 113 -11.51 13.94 -4.65
CA CYS A 113 -11.95 13.02 -3.58
C CYS A 113 -12.27 13.82 -2.31
N GLU A 114 -13.40 13.53 -1.67
CA GLU A 114 -13.68 14.07 -0.35
C GLU A 114 -12.69 13.49 0.67
N HIS A 115 -11.93 14.36 1.35
CA HIS A 115 -10.85 13.92 2.21
C HIS A 115 -10.73 14.73 3.52
N PRO A 116 -10.40 14.08 4.65
CA PRO A 116 -10.17 14.75 5.94
C PRO A 116 -8.72 15.24 6.11
N PHE A 117 -7.94 15.32 5.03
CA PHE A 117 -6.53 15.73 5.10
C PHE A 117 -6.36 17.21 5.44
N ASN A 118 -5.22 17.55 6.01
CA ASN A 118 -4.95 18.91 6.47
C ASN A 118 -4.58 19.80 5.28
N LYS A 119 -5.38 20.83 5.04
CA LYS A 119 -5.19 21.79 3.94
C LYS A 119 -4.06 22.79 4.18
N HIS A 120 -3.71 23.08 5.44
CA HIS A 120 -2.63 24.02 5.76
C HIS A 120 -1.25 23.39 5.57
N THR A 121 -1.11 22.12 5.95
CA THR A 121 0.15 21.40 5.76
C THR A 121 0.23 20.70 4.41
N GLU A 122 -0.90 20.55 3.72
CA GLU A 122 -1.04 19.84 2.44
C GLU A 122 -0.60 18.37 2.55
N MET A 123 -1.01 17.71 3.63
CA MET A 123 -0.61 16.34 3.93
C MET A 123 -1.76 15.49 4.49
N ALA A 124 -1.76 14.22 4.12
CA ALA A 124 -2.54 13.21 4.82
C ALA A 124 -2.09 13.07 6.28
N GLY A 125 -2.98 12.59 7.16
CA GLY A 125 -2.65 12.37 8.58
C GLY A 125 -1.71 11.18 8.81
N GLU A 126 -1.05 11.13 9.96
CA GLU A 126 -0.21 9.99 10.35
C GLU A 126 -1.01 8.67 10.40
N ASP A 127 -2.24 8.72 10.90
CA ASP A 127 -3.08 7.53 11.00
C ASP A 127 -3.48 6.97 9.63
N TRP A 128 -3.57 7.84 8.62
CA TRP A 128 -3.83 7.42 7.24
C TRP A 128 -2.65 6.60 6.72
N VAL A 129 -1.42 7.11 6.85
CA VAL A 129 -0.24 6.44 6.28
C VAL A 129 0.04 5.11 6.97
N HIS A 130 -0.12 5.03 8.30
CA HIS A 130 0.02 3.76 9.00
C HIS A 130 -1.07 2.75 8.63
N SER A 131 -2.31 3.20 8.42
CA SER A 131 -3.40 2.34 7.96
C SER A 131 -3.15 1.82 6.55
N PHE A 132 -2.67 2.69 5.66
CA PHE A 132 -2.27 2.34 4.28
C PHE A 132 -1.16 1.28 4.29
N MET A 133 -0.09 1.50 5.05
CA MET A 133 1.02 0.54 5.17
C MET A 133 0.60 -0.79 5.80
N ARG A 134 -0.44 -0.80 6.66
CA ARG A 134 -0.99 -2.04 7.23
C ARG A 134 -1.82 -2.81 6.20
N ARG A 135 -2.58 -2.13 5.34
CA ARG A 135 -3.32 -2.76 4.23
C ARG A 135 -2.37 -3.34 3.19
N HIS A 136 -1.26 -2.64 2.92
CA HIS A 136 -0.24 -3.03 1.96
C HIS A 136 1.00 -3.59 2.65
N SER A 137 0.84 -4.75 3.28
CA SER A 137 1.91 -5.41 4.05
C SER A 137 3.13 -5.83 3.21
N GLU A 138 2.99 -5.83 1.88
CA GLU A 138 4.08 -5.98 0.92
C GLU A 138 5.06 -4.79 0.91
N LEU A 139 4.67 -3.64 1.48
CA LEU A 139 5.54 -2.49 1.67
C LEU A 139 6.16 -2.48 3.07
N SER A 140 7.37 -1.94 3.19
CA SER A 140 8.08 -1.78 4.46
C SER A 140 8.94 -0.53 4.46
N LEU A 141 9.23 -0.01 5.65
CA LEU A 141 10.19 1.10 5.80
C LEU A 141 11.60 0.55 5.92
N ARG A 142 12.50 1.06 5.09
CA ARG A 142 13.90 0.62 5.01
C ARG A 142 14.83 1.81 5.07
N LYS A 143 16.01 1.57 5.63
CA LYS A 143 17.13 2.51 5.51
C LYS A 143 17.76 2.24 4.14
N PRO A 144 17.81 3.21 3.22
CA PRO A 144 18.48 3.00 1.96
C PRO A 144 19.98 2.82 2.20
N GLU A 145 20.62 1.98 1.36
CA GLU A 145 22.07 1.86 1.36
C GLU A 145 22.71 3.15 0.82
N ALA A 146 23.83 3.54 1.41
CA ALA A 146 24.60 4.71 0.99
C ALA A 146 25.36 4.42 -0.31
N THR A 147 24.62 4.29 -1.41
CA THR A 147 25.15 4.10 -2.74
C THR A 147 25.12 5.43 -3.47
N SER A 148 26.28 5.92 -3.91
CA SER A 148 26.33 7.14 -4.70
C SER A 148 25.65 6.91 -6.05
N GLY A 149 25.00 7.94 -6.59
CA GLY A 149 24.36 7.86 -7.92
C GLY A 149 25.36 7.43 -9.02
N ALA A 150 26.61 7.87 -8.93
CA ALA A 150 27.68 7.44 -9.83
C ALA A 150 27.96 5.94 -9.74
N ARG A 151 27.96 5.34 -8.54
CA ARG A 151 28.09 3.88 -8.36
C ARG A 151 26.90 3.14 -8.98
N ALA A 152 25.68 3.62 -8.74
CA ALA A 152 24.48 3.02 -9.31
C ALA A 152 24.46 3.06 -10.84
N MET A 153 24.87 4.17 -11.45
CA MET A 153 24.96 4.32 -12.91
C MET A 153 26.11 3.51 -13.52
N GLY A 154 27.26 3.46 -12.82
CA GLY A 154 28.43 2.70 -13.26
C GLY A 154 28.26 1.19 -13.17
N PHE A 155 27.33 0.70 -12.34
CA PHE A 155 27.08 -0.73 -12.15
C PHE A 155 26.12 -1.30 -13.21
N ASN A 156 26.52 -1.21 -14.49
CA ASN A 156 25.77 -1.74 -15.62
C ASN A 156 26.50 -2.91 -16.28
N ARG A 157 25.77 -3.76 -17.02
CA ARG A 157 26.31 -5.00 -17.62
C ARG A 157 27.52 -4.76 -18.50
N VAL A 158 27.54 -3.65 -19.26
CA VAL A 158 28.62 -3.33 -20.19
C VAL A 158 29.89 -2.96 -19.43
N ALA A 159 29.79 -2.04 -18.47
CA ALA A 159 30.91 -1.61 -17.65
C ALA A 159 31.48 -2.77 -16.82
N VAL A 160 30.61 -3.61 -16.23
CA VAL A 160 31.03 -4.78 -15.46
C VAL A 160 31.72 -5.81 -16.35
N ALA A 161 31.18 -6.07 -17.55
CA ALA A 161 31.82 -6.99 -18.50
C ALA A 161 33.20 -6.48 -18.93
N GLN A 162 33.31 -5.20 -19.29
CA GLN A 162 34.57 -4.56 -19.66
C GLN A 162 35.61 -4.65 -18.53
N PHE A 163 35.19 -4.42 -17.28
CA PHE A 163 36.05 -4.55 -16.11
C PHE A 163 36.61 -5.98 -15.99
N PHE A 164 35.76 -7.01 -16.04
CA PHE A 164 36.21 -8.40 -15.93
C PHE A 164 37.04 -8.87 -17.12
N THR A 165 36.74 -8.38 -18.33
CA THR A 165 37.58 -8.62 -19.51
C THR A 165 38.98 -8.05 -19.32
N LEU A 166 39.08 -6.80 -18.84
CA LEU A 166 40.37 -6.16 -18.56
C LEU A 166 41.12 -6.88 -17.44
N LEU A 167 40.42 -7.22 -16.35
CA LEU A 167 41.00 -7.94 -15.21
C LEU A 167 41.59 -9.28 -15.64
N ASN A 168 40.82 -10.09 -16.39
CA ASN A 168 41.28 -11.38 -16.89
C ASN A 168 42.50 -11.22 -17.81
N LYS A 169 42.49 -10.24 -18.71
CA LYS A 169 43.62 -9.95 -19.58
C LYS A 169 44.89 -9.67 -18.78
N VAL A 170 44.80 -8.80 -17.77
CA VAL A 170 45.95 -8.42 -16.92
C VAL A 170 46.46 -9.60 -16.11
N ILE A 171 45.56 -10.40 -15.52
CA ILE A 171 45.94 -11.61 -14.76
C ILE A 171 46.71 -12.60 -15.63
N ILE A 172 46.23 -12.85 -16.86
CA ILE A 172 46.87 -13.77 -17.81
C ILE A 172 48.22 -13.23 -18.27
N GLU A 173 48.28 -11.98 -18.74
CA GLU A 173 49.51 -11.37 -19.27
C GLU A 173 50.61 -11.26 -18.22
N LYS A 174 50.25 -10.93 -16.99
CA LYS A 174 51.20 -10.76 -15.88
C LYS A 174 51.40 -12.02 -15.04
N LYS A 175 50.72 -13.13 -15.36
CA LYS A 175 50.75 -14.41 -14.64
C LYS A 175 50.55 -14.22 -13.13
N ILE A 176 49.56 -13.42 -12.76
CA ILE A 176 49.27 -13.11 -11.36
C ILE A 176 48.63 -14.35 -10.71
N THR A 177 49.28 -14.89 -9.69
CA THR A 177 48.74 -15.99 -8.88
C THR A 177 47.89 -15.45 -7.74
N CYS A 178 46.97 -16.29 -7.21
CA CYS A 178 46.04 -15.89 -6.15
C CYS A 178 46.73 -15.29 -4.92
N GLU A 179 47.94 -15.77 -4.59
CA GLU A 179 48.76 -15.31 -3.45
C GLU A 179 49.24 -13.86 -3.58
N ARG A 180 49.21 -13.31 -4.79
CA ARG A 180 49.66 -11.94 -5.11
C ARG A 180 48.51 -10.96 -5.30
N ILE A 181 47.28 -11.40 -5.03
CA ILE A 181 46.09 -10.55 -5.07
C ILE A 181 45.80 -10.09 -3.64
N TYR A 182 46.08 -8.82 -3.38
CA TYR A 182 45.81 -8.20 -2.10
C TYR A 182 44.48 -7.46 -2.17
N ASN A 183 43.64 -7.63 -1.15
CA ASN A 183 42.52 -6.73 -0.95
C ASN A 183 43.06 -5.42 -0.37
N CYS A 184 43.07 -4.37 -1.18
CA CYS A 184 43.39 -3.02 -0.76
C CYS A 184 42.07 -2.25 -0.69
N ASP A 185 41.31 -2.41 0.41
CA ASP A 185 40.13 -1.58 0.63
C ASP A 185 40.54 -0.24 1.24
N GLU A 186 40.13 0.85 0.61
CA GLU A 186 40.35 2.17 1.18
C GLU A 186 39.33 2.42 2.29
N THR A 187 39.80 2.92 3.44
CA THR A 187 38.91 3.49 4.46
C THR A 187 38.40 4.83 3.96
N GLY A 188 37.27 4.81 3.25
CA GLY A 188 36.67 6.02 2.69
C GLY A 188 36.11 6.96 3.76
N ILE A 189 36.57 8.21 3.76
CA ILE A 189 35.88 9.30 4.49
C ILE A 189 34.62 9.63 3.69
N THR A 190 33.48 9.09 4.12
CA THR A 190 32.19 9.32 3.46
C THR A 190 31.75 10.78 3.60
N VAL A 191 31.58 11.48 2.47
CA VAL A 191 30.90 12.79 2.41
C VAL A 191 29.36 12.66 2.43
N ILE A 192 28.84 11.43 2.35
CA ILE A 192 27.41 11.16 2.38
C ILE A 192 26.94 11.10 3.84
N PRO A 193 25.97 11.93 4.27
CA PRO A 193 25.49 11.92 5.64
C PRO A 193 24.90 10.56 6.04
N LYS A 194 25.32 10.04 7.20
CA LYS A 194 24.94 8.71 7.73
C LYS A 194 23.44 8.53 8.01
N GLN A 195 22.67 9.62 7.99
CA GLN A 195 21.26 9.66 8.38
C GLN A 195 20.37 9.76 7.15
N HIS A 196 20.19 8.65 6.44
CA HIS A 196 19.11 8.56 5.48
C HIS A 196 17.78 8.36 6.21
N SER A 197 16.79 9.18 5.86
CA SER A 197 15.40 8.95 6.28
C SER A 197 14.94 7.59 5.77
N ARG A 198 14.09 6.90 6.54
CA ARG A 198 13.54 5.62 6.10
C ARG A 198 12.62 5.84 4.92
N VAL A 199 12.85 5.10 3.85
CA VAL A 199 12.06 5.12 2.62
C VAL A 199 11.18 3.87 2.54
N ILE A 200 10.10 3.98 1.78
CA ILE A 200 9.16 2.90 1.50
C ILE A 200 9.75 2.02 0.40
N ALA A 201 9.78 0.72 0.66
CA ALA A 201 10.34 -0.28 -0.24
C ALA A 201 9.55 -1.59 -0.15
N ASN A 202 9.61 -2.41 -1.19
CA ASN A 202 9.09 -3.78 -1.14
C ASN A 202 9.73 -4.57 0.00
N ARG A 203 8.90 -5.31 0.72
CA ARG A 203 9.33 -6.24 1.75
C ARG A 203 10.17 -7.34 1.10
N GLY A 204 11.39 -7.53 1.60
CA GLY A 204 12.29 -8.61 1.19
C GLY A 204 13.32 -8.22 0.12
N GLN A 205 13.25 -7.03 -0.46
CA GLN A 205 14.35 -6.52 -1.29
C GLN A 205 15.52 -6.05 -0.40
N ARG A 206 16.73 -6.42 -0.81
CA ARG A 206 17.99 -5.87 -0.35
C ARG A 206 18.31 -4.65 -1.19
#